data_AF-A0A1F5NJE2-F1
#
_entry.id   AF-A0A1F5NJE2-F1
#
_cell.length_a   1.000
_cell.length_b   1.000
_cell.length_c   1.000
_cell.angle_alpha   90.00
_cell.angle_beta   90.00
_cell.angle_gamma   90.00
#
_symmetry.space_group_name_H-M   'P 1'
#
loop_
_entity.id
_entity.type
_entity.pdbx_description
1 polymer ?
#
loop_
_entity_poly.entity_id
_entity_poly.type
_entity_poly.pdbx_seq_one_letter_code
_entity_poly.pdbx_strand_id
1 'polypeptide(L)'
;MYLKQKLNNFAAGLVLAQQGILNDFFKNTIGSKFGFGSAGSSPATSQTFGQLIATVLQVLLLVAGSIAVVYLVVGGIKYILSRGNEEKVESAKSTMTAAVWGLVIIIMSFAIILIISEALIGGAPGTGVPTE
;
A
#
# COMPACT_ATOMS: atom_id res chain seq x y z
N MET A 1 -40.39 -17.65 19.02
CA MET A 1 -39.28 -17.88 18.06
C MET A 1 -38.98 -16.67 17.15
N TYR A 2 -39.98 -15.91 16.69
CA TYR A 2 -39.79 -14.74 15.80
C TYR A 2 -38.80 -13.66 16.27
N LEU A 3 -38.76 -13.34 17.56
CA LEU A 3 -37.88 -12.28 18.09
C LEU A 3 -36.39 -12.62 18.02
N LYS A 4 -36.02 -13.89 18.25
CA LYS A 4 -34.62 -14.35 18.11
C LYS A 4 -34.16 -14.34 16.65
N GLN A 5 -35.07 -14.63 15.72
CA GLN A 5 -34.77 -14.64 14.29
C GLN A 5 -34.59 -13.22 13.73
N LYS A 6 -35.43 -12.27 14.17
CA LYS A 6 -35.27 -10.86 13.81
C LYS A 6 -33.96 -10.28 14.36
N LEU A 7 -33.56 -10.70 15.56
CA LEU A 7 -32.28 -10.32 16.15
C LEU A 7 -31.07 -10.90 15.39
N ASN A 8 -31.12 -12.18 14.99
CA ASN A 8 -30.05 -12.81 14.21
C ASN A 8 -29.92 -12.19 12.81
N ASN A 9 -31.03 -11.86 12.16
CA ASN A 9 -30.99 -11.20 10.86
C ASN A 9 -30.47 -9.75 10.94
N PHE A 10 -30.77 -9.03 12.04
CA PHE A 10 -30.20 -7.70 12.30
C PHE A 10 -28.71 -7.75 12.62
N ALA A 11 -28.28 -8.70 13.46
CA ALA A 11 -26.87 -8.93 13.76
C ALA A 11 -26.08 -9.35 12.52
N ALA A 12 -26.64 -10.25 11.69
CA ALA A 12 -26.06 -10.62 10.41
C ALA A 12 -25.98 -9.42 9.46
N GLY A 13 -27.01 -8.57 9.39
CA GLY A 13 -26.99 -7.33 8.60
C GLY A 13 -25.91 -6.35 9.02
N LEU A 14 -25.66 -6.18 10.33
CA LEU A 14 -24.62 -5.30 10.86
C LEU A 14 -23.21 -5.87 10.61
N VAL A 15 -23.02 -7.18 10.79
CA VAL A 15 -21.76 -7.87 10.49
C VAL A 15 -21.47 -7.81 8.99
N LEU A 16 -22.46 -8.07 8.13
CA LEU A 16 -22.32 -7.98 6.68
C LEU A 16 -22.07 -6.54 6.21
N ALA A 17 -22.66 -5.52 6.84
CA ALA A 17 -22.36 -4.12 6.53
C ALA A 17 -20.91 -3.76 6.89
N GLN A 18 -20.40 -4.23 8.03
CA GLN A 18 -19.00 -4.02 8.41
C GLN A 18 -18.04 -4.76 7.47
N GLN A 19 -18.33 -6.00 7.09
CA GLN A 19 -17.53 -6.75 6.14
C GLN A 19 -17.65 -6.23 4.70
N GLY A 20 -18.80 -5.67 4.31
CA GLY A 20 -19.02 -5.03 3.02
C GLY A 20 -18.12 -3.79 2.85
N ILE A 21 -18.09 -2.91 3.85
CA ILE A 21 -17.22 -1.73 3.85
C ILE A 21 -15.74 -2.13 3.76
N LEU A 22 -15.33 -3.18 4.47
CA LEU A 22 -13.97 -3.71 4.40
C LEU A 22 -13.69 -4.31 3.01
N ASN A 23 -14.53 -5.22 2.53
CA ASN A 23 -14.34 -5.88 1.23
C ASN A 23 -14.35 -4.89 0.06
N ASP A 24 -15.21 -3.86 0.10
CA ASP A 24 -15.28 -2.79 -0.90
C ASP A 24 -14.09 -1.83 -0.79
N PHE A 25 -13.59 -1.54 0.41
CA PHE A 25 -12.35 -0.77 0.58
C PHE A 25 -11.15 -1.50 -0.02
N PHE A 26 -10.98 -2.79 0.30
CA PHE A 26 -9.86 -3.58 -0.23
C PHE A 26 -9.97 -3.80 -1.76
N LYS A 27 -11.16 -4.06 -2.31
CA LYS A 27 -11.33 -4.34 -3.74
C LYS A 27 -11.47 -3.09 -4.61
N ASN A 28 -12.25 -2.11 -4.16
CA ASN A 28 -12.65 -0.95 -4.98
C ASN A 28 -11.92 0.35 -4.63
N THR A 29 -11.23 0.44 -3.49
CA THR A 29 -10.38 1.60 -3.14
C THR A 29 -8.90 1.26 -3.23
N ILE A 30 -8.49 0.12 -2.69
CA ILE A 30 -7.09 -0.33 -2.80
C ILE A 30 -6.91 -1.09 -4.14
N GLY A 31 -7.81 -2.01 -4.49
CA GLY A 31 -7.63 -2.82 -5.70
C GLY A 31 -7.62 -2.02 -7.01
N SER A 32 -8.53 -1.05 -7.16
CA SER A 32 -8.65 -0.26 -8.39
C SER A 32 -7.65 0.90 -8.49
N LYS A 33 -7.18 1.47 -7.37
CA LYS A 33 -6.18 2.55 -7.34
C LYS A 33 -4.75 2.06 -7.37
N PHE A 34 -4.52 0.82 -6.97
CA PHE A 34 -3.20 0.18 -6.97
C PHE A 34 -3.08 -0.95 -8.02
N GLY A 35 -4.05 -1.12 -8.93
CA GLY A 35 -3.92 -1.98 -10.11
C GLY A 35 -4.27 -3.48 -9.95
N PHE A 36 -4.83 -3.92 -8.82
CA PHE A 36 -5.22 -5.32 -8.57
C PHE A 36 -6.49 -5.78 -9.30
N GLY A 37 -7.12 -4.92 -10.09
CA GLY A 37 -8.37 -5.21 -10.80
C GLY A 37 -8.40 -4.79 -12.27
N SER A 38 -7.37 -4.11 -12.79
CA SER A 38 -7.33 -3.76 -14.21
C SER A 38 -6.44 -4.74 -14.99
N ALA A 39 -7.02 -5.88 -15.35
CA ALA A 39 -6.63 -6.49 -16.62
C ALA A 39 -7.04 -5.49 -17.73
N GLY A 40 -6.10 -4.66 -18.18
CA GLY A 40 -6.28 -3.80 -19.35
C GLY A 40 -6.43 -2.32 -19.06
N SER A 41 -5.31 -1.63 -18.88
CA SER A 41 -5.09 -0.37 -19.61
C SER A 41 -4.15 -0.71 -20.75
N SER A 42 -4.68 -0.58 -21.97
CA SER A 42 -4.06 -1.00 -23.23
C SER A 42 -2.63 -0.46 -23.38
N PRO A 43 -1.65 -1.29 -23.78
CA PRO A 43 -0.26 -0.87 -23.97
C PRO A 43 -0.01 -0.04 -25.25
N ALA A 44 -1.04 0.50 -25.89
CA ALA A 44 -0.93 1.38 -27.05
C ALA A 44 -1.28 2.81 -26.62
N THR A 45 -0.35 3.59 -26.09
CA THR A 45 0.43 4.55 -26.89
C THR A 45 1.61 4.97 -26.02
N SER A 46 2.83 4.61 -26.44
CA SER A 46 4.11 4.92 -25.77
C SER A 46 4.36 4.15 -24.47
N GLN A 47 4.82 2.89 -24.60
CA GLN A 47 5.43 2.14 -23.50
C GLN A 47 6.75 2.81 -23.07
N THR A 48 6.67 3.87 -22.29
CA THR A 48 7.81 4.42 -21.59
C THR A 48 8.20 3.44 -20.48
N PHE A 49 9.49 3.13 -20.34
CA PHE A 49 10.03 2.25 -19.28
C PHE A 49 9.49 2.60 -17.88
N GLY A 50 9.22 3.89 -17.63
CA GLY A 50 8.62 4.39 -16.40
C GLY A 50 7.22 3.85 -16.10
N GLN A 51 6.40 3.52 -17.11
CA GLN A 51 5.03 3.05 -16.90
C GLN A 51 4.99 1.56 -16.53
N LEU A 52 5.92 0.76 -17.07
CA LEU A 52 6.15 -0.63 -16.65
C LEU A 52 6.62 -0.67 -15.19
N ILE A 53 7.58 0.18 -14.84
CA ILE A 53 8.09 0.30 -13.48
C ILE A 53 6.99 0.75 -12.51
N ALA A 54 6.18 1.74 -12.88
CA ALA A 54 5.07 2.20 -12.05
C ALA A 54 4.06 1.07 -11.75
N THR A 55 3.76 0.24 -12.75
CA THR A 55 2.85 -0.90 -12.60
C THR A 55 3.43 -1.98 -11.67
N VAL A 56 4.69 -2.36 -11.89
CA VAL A 56 5.38 -3.34 -11.04
C VAL A 56 5.48 -2.84 -9.60
N LEU A 57 5.76 -1.55 -9.42
CA LEU A 57 5.85 -0.95 -8.09
C LEU A 57 4.50 -0.86 -7.38
N GLN A 58 3.40 -0.58 -8.09
CA GLN A 58 2.07 -0.61 -7.46
C GLN A 58 1.74 -1.99 -6.90
N VAL A 59 2.07 -3.04 -7.65
CA VAL A 59 1.94 -4.43 -7.19
C VAL A 59 2.85 -4.70 -5.98
N LEU A 60 4.12 -4.30 -6.08
CA LEU A 60 5.11 -4.51 -5.02
C LEU A 60 4.75 -3.73 -3.75
N LEU A 61 4.25 -2.50 -3.86
CA LEU A 61 3.86 -1.64 -2.75
C LEU A 61 2.63 -2.15 -2.01
N LEU A 62 1.68 -2.79 -2.68
CA LEU A 62 0.57 -3.43 -1.98
C LEU A 62 1.05 -4.64 -1.18
N VAL A 63 1.85 -5.51 -1.80
CA VAL A 63 2.38 -6.70 -1.12
C VAL A 63 3.24 -6.25 0.05
N ALA A 64 4.15 -5.30 -0.16
CA ALA A 64 4.96 -4.70 0.89
C ALA A 64 4.11 -4.01 1.96
N GLY A 65 3.07 -3.26 1.58
CA GLY A 65 2.17 -2.58 2.52
C GLY A 65 1.37 -3.58 3.37
N SER A 66 0.88 -4.67 2.79
CA SER A 66 0.18 -5.73 3.52
C SER A 66 1.10 -6.43 4.51
N ILE A 67 2.33 -6.76 4.10
CA ILE A 67 3.33 -7.37 4.97
C ILE A 67 3.76 -6.39 6.07
N ALA A 68 3.93 -5.11 5.74
CA ALA A 68 4.29 -4.07 6.69
C ALA A 68 3.24 -3.94 7.80
N VAL A 69 1.95 -3.93 7.47
CA VAL A 69 0.87 -3.87 8.47
C VAL A 69 0.89 -5.10 9.38
N VAL A 70 1.09 -6.30 8.83
CA VAL A 70 1.21 -7.54 9.63
C VAL A 70 2.41 -7.47 10.58
N TYR A 71 3.58 -7.02 10.10
CA TYR A 71 4.78 -6.84 10.92
C TYR A 71 4.60 -5.75 11.99
N LEU A 72 3.85 -4.68 11.70
CA LEU A 72 3.54 -3.62 12.65
C LEU A 72 2.68 -4.15 13.80
N VAL A 73 1.66 -4.96 13.49
CA VAL A 73 0.79 -5.59 14.50
C VAL A 73 1.58 -6.57 15.37
N VAL A 74 2.35 -7.48 14.76
CA VAL A 74 3.15 -8.48 15.50
C VAL A 74 4.25 -7.83 16.33
N GLY A 75 4.97 -6.85 15.77
CA GLY A 75 6.02 -6.11 16.45
C GLY A 75 5.48 -5.24 17.59
N GLY A 76 4.35 -4.58 17.39
CA GLY A 76 3.67 -3.76 18.40
C GLY A 76 3.19 -4.58 19.59
N ILE A 77 2.56 -5.73 19.34
CA ILE A 77 2.12 -6.65 20.39
C ILE A 77 3.34 -7.17 21.17
N LYS A 78 4.40 -7.65 20.49
CA LYS A 78 5.62 -8.14 21.14
C LYS A 78 6.33 -7.08 21.98
N TYR A 79 6.31 -5.82 21.55
CA TYR A 79 6.86 -4.69 22.30
C TYR A 79 6.09 -4.42 23.60
N ILE A 80 4.75 -4.43 23.55
CA ILE A 80 3.90 -4.20 24.73
C ILE A 80 4.03 -5.34 25.75
N LEU A 81 4.16 -6.59 25.29
CA LEU A 81 4.30 -7.77 26.15
C LEU A 81 5.70 -7.94 26.77
N SER A 82 6.72 -7.21 26.31
CA SER A 82 8.10 -7.35 26.81
C SER A 82 8.42 -6.47 28.03
N ARG A 83 7.41 -5.81 28.61
CA ARG A 83 7.50 -4.99 29.83
C ARG A 83 7.89 -5.84 31.04
N GLY A 84 9.19 -6.08 31.24
CA GLY A 84 9.71 -6.78 32.41
C GLY A 84 11.05 -7.49 32.23
N ASN A 85 11.52 -7.74 30.99
CA ASN A 85 12.85 -8.29 30.73
C ASN A 85 13.59 -7.38 29.73
N GLU A 86 14.66 -6.75 30.21
CA GLU A 86 15.47 -5.77 29.49
C GLU A 86 16.03 -6.31 28.16
N GLU A 87 16.38 -7.60 28.12
CA GLU A 87 16.85 -8.30 26.91
C GLU A 87 15.77 -8.39 25.83
N LYS A 88 14.50 -8.59 26.23
CA LYS A 88 13.37 -8.61 25.30
C LYS A 88 13.01 -7.20 24.82
N VAL A 89 13.24 -6.19 25.64
CA VAL A 89 13.05 -4.78 25.26
C VAL A 89 14.10 -4.34 24.25
N GLU A 90 15.36 -4.74 24.44
CA GLU A 90 16.45 -4.43 23.51
C GLU A 90 16.27 -5.14 22.15
N SER A 91 15.92 -6.43 22.18
CA SER A 91 15.53 -7.17 20.95
C SER A 91 14.29 -6.58 20.27
N ALA A 92 13.29 -6.13 21.03
CA ALA A 92 12.10 -5.48 20.47
C ALA A 92 12.42 -4.11 19.85
N LYS A 93 13.33 -3.34 20.46
CA LYS A 93 13.84 -2.08 19.91
C LYS A 93 14.55 -2.32 18.58
N SER A 94 15.50 -3.25 18.52
CA SER A 94 16.19 -3.65 17.28
C SER A 94 15.19 -4.02 16.16
N THR A 95 14.16 -4.80 16.49
CA THR A 95 13.10 -5.20 15.55
C THR A 95 12.28 -3.99 15.09
N MET A 96 11.94 -3.06 16.00
CA MET A 96 11.25 -1.82 15.67
C MET A 96 12.11 -0.93 14.74
N THR A 97 13.41 -0.79 15.00
CA THR A 97 14.29 0.01 14.14
C THR A 97 14.38 -0.58 12.74
N ALA A 98 14.42 -1.91 12.60
CA ALA A 98 14.40 -2.58 11.31
C ALA A 98 13.07 -2.36 10.55
N ALA A 99 11.94 -2.43 11.26
CA ALA A 99 10.63 -2.14 10.66
C ALA A 99 10.51 -0.66 10.22
N VAL A 100 11.06 0.27 11.01
CA VAL A 100 11.10 1.70 10.65
C VAL A 100 11.97 1.94 9.43
N TRP A 101 13.17 1.33 9.35
CA TRP A 101 14.02 1.44 8.17
C TRP A 101 13.36 0.89 6.90
N GLY A 102 12.59 -0.20 7.00
CA GLY A 102 11.79 -0.72 5.89
C GLY A 102 10.77 0.31 5.37
N LEU A 103 10.09 1.02 6.27
CA LEU A 103 9.14 2.08 5.91
C LEU A 103 9.85 3.28 5.26
N VAL A 104 11.00 3.69 5.81
CA VAL A 104 11.79 4.81 5.29
C VAL A 104 12.27 4.53 3.87
N ILE A 105 12.74 3.31 3.58
CA ILE A 105 13.21 2.92 2.24
C ILE A 105 12.07 3.00 1.21
N ILE A 106 10.85 2.61 1.57
CA ILE A 106 9.68 2.70 0.68
C ILE A 106 9.39 4.16 0.30
N ILE A 107 9.39 5.06 1.28
CA ILE A 107 9.16 6.50 1.07
C ILE A 107 10.27 7.09 0.20
N MET A 108 11.53 6.73 0.48
CA MET A 108 12.69 7.23 -0.25
C MET A 108 12.72 6.72 -1.70
N SER A 109 12.33 5.47 -1.93
CA SER A 109 12.20 4.89 -3.27
C SER A 109 11.23 5.71 -4.12
N PHE A 110 10.08 6.09 -3.56
CA PHE A 110 9.07 6.87 -4.26
C PHE A 110 9.60 8.24 -4.72
N ALA A 111 10.37 8.92 -3.86
CA ALA A 111 11.00 10.20 -4.19
C ALA A 111 12.01 10.07 -5.35
N ILE A 112 12.84 9.02 -5.34
CA ILE A 112 13.84 8.78 -6.38
C ILE A 112 13.17 8.55 -7.74
N ILE A 113 12.07 7.79 -7.78
CA ILE A 113 11.36 7.49 -9.04
C ILE A 113 10.72 8.75 -9.63
N LEU A 114 10.15 9.62 -8.78
CA LEU A 114 9.58 10.89 -9.23
C LEU A 114 10.67 11.76 -9.86
N ILE A 115 11.83 11.87 -9.21
CA ILE A 115 12.98 12.63 -9.72
C ILE A 115 13.48 12.04 -11.04
N ILE A 116 13.60 10.71 -11.15
CA ILE A 116 14.06 10.06 -12.40
C ILE A 116 13.00 10.22 -13.52
N SER A 117 11.71 10.10 -13.20
CA SER A 117 10.64 10.25 -14.19
C SER A 117 10.57 11.68 -14.70
N GLU A 118 10.72 12.67 -13.82
CA GLU A 118 10.75 14.08 -14.17
C GLU A 118 12.04 14.46 -14.90
N ALA A 119 13.19 13.88 -14.54
CA ALA A 119 14.44 14.07 -15.26
C ALA A 119 14.43 13.42 -16.66
N LEU A 120 13.76 12.28 -16.83
CA LEU A 120 13.68 11.56 -18.11
C LEU A 120 12.58 12.10 -19.04
N ILE A 121 11.48 12.62 -18.50
CA ILE A 121 10.34 13.19 -19.26
C ILE A 121 10.48 14.72 -19.42
N GLY A 122 11.18 15.40 -18.51
CA GLY A 122 11.44 16.85 -18.53
C GLY A 122 12.71 17.28 -19.28
N GLY A 123 13.41 16.35 -19.94
CA GLY A 123 14.65 16.61 -20.68
C GLY A 123 14.50 17.21 -22.08
N ALA A 124 13.28 17.53 -22.55
CA ALA A 124 13.11 18.21 -23.84
C ALA A 124 11.88 19.13 -23.87
N PRO A 125 11.98 20.39 -23.40
CA PRO A 125 11.28 21.47 -24.09
C PRO A 125 12.01 21.69 -25.41
N GLY A 126 11.47 21.09 -26.47
CA GLY A 126 11.65 21.66 -27.79
C GLY A 126 11.13 23.08 -27.75
N THR A 127 12.03 24.05 -27.58
CA THR A 127 11.80 25.42 -27.99
C THR A 127 11.79 25.42 -29.51
N GLY A 128 10.68 24.97 -30.08
CA GLY A 128 10.20 25.51 -31.34
C GLY A 128 9.88 26.97 -31.08
N VAL A 129 10.91 27.81 -31.08
CA VAL A 129 10.73 29.22 -31.37
C VAL A 129 10.48 29.28 -32.88
N PRO A 130 9.29 29.72 -33.35
CA PRO A 130 9.18 30.16 -34.73
C PRO A 130 10.16 31.33 -34.90
N THR A 131 11.32 31.06 -35.51
CA THR A 131 12.07 32.07 -36.22
C THR A 131 11.25 32.39 -37.47
N GLU A 132 10.92 33.67 -37.64
CA GLU A 132 10.10 34.21 -38.74
C GLU A 132 10.32 33.56 -40.11
#